data_AF-A0A6N2HYI3-F1
#
_entry.id   AF-A0A6N2HYI3-F1
#
_cell.length_a   1.000
_cell.length_b   1.000
_cell.length_c   1.000
_cell.angle_alpha   90.00
_cell.angle_beta   90.00
_cell.angle_gamma   90.00
#
_symmetry.space_group_name_H-M   'P 1'
#
loop_
_entity.id
_entity.type
_entity.pdbx_description
1 polymer ?
#
loop_
_entity_poly.entity_id
_entity_poly.type
_entity_poly.pdbx_seq_one_letter_code
_entity_poly.pdbx_strand_id
1 'polypeptide(L)'
;MSDLANRALFAAVIPAPDADPERRAAEVRALTADGADPSARDEEGATPLHRAVRAPYEGNGPLPSPEVVRALLECGADVHAVDKHGVTAAGWAVCANDSDPEAVVDRSVEVLGLLVGAGARLDGRCSLATGGSFAHHGCAAPPVLAFLLDHGAPLEAVDERGRTPLHSAVDCGRPRLVELLLERHADTGAVDRLGRTPLGVALRLPQLSREQRRTRAELVAALEAAGAPARVEYPAVEGGPLPIDMAAARRVAEEMRAELSETCRAAGVPDDSGRLTEFTRPDFDSFQDLLTGLRDGIDPDHVPLIPELCARTLGDGARADRTLTGDQEIREPFFHHGNLLVKGHLDVLAPFVVTGSLTVGGCLADCGPSSVVAVGRDVTALGVHTDGEMSVGGDIEAGIVYGYYNDQTLRAGTIRARLVIEDEHETIATVKAGTHFDLDDFQQGYGEGVQEQLRELLVDEVFGTEEDEEEEQLDKTLLFARLREGKPVFRTDA
;
A
#
# COMPACT_ATOMS: atom_id res chain seq x y z
N MET A 1 -1.87 34.56 29.28
CA MET A 1 -0.48 34.41 29.77
C MET A 1 0.04 33.01 29.52
N SER A 2 -0.74 31.95 29.84
CA SER A 2 -0.37 30.56 29.55
C SER A 2 -0.05 30.27 28.08
N ASP A 3 -0.82 30.80 27.13
CA ASP A 3 -0.61 30.57 25.69
C ASP A 3 0.73 31.16 25.17
N LEU A 4 1.09 32.35 25.64
CA LEU A 4 2.38 32.97 25.30
C LEU A 4 3.56 32.24 25.95
N ALA A 5 3.40 31.77 27.19
CA ALA A 5 4.41 30.99 27.90
C ALA A 5 4.65 29.63 27.23
N ASN A 6 3.59 28.96 26.77
CA ASN A 6 3.70 27.71 26.02
C ASN A 6 4.39 27.92 24.67
N ARG A 7 4.05 28.97 23.92
CA ARG A 7 4.75 29.32 22.68
C ARG A 7 6.24 29.58 22.89
N ALA A 8 6.60 30.27 23.97
CA ALA A 8 8.00 30.49 24.34
C ALA A 8 8.71 29.17 24.70
N LEU A 9 8.03 28.26 25.40
CA LEU A 9 8.55 26.93 25.73
C LEU A 9 8.81 26.10 24.46
N PHE A 10 7.89 26.08 23.50
CA PHE A 10 8.10 25.41 22.21
C PHE A 10 9.28 26.00 21.44
N ALA A 11 9.49 27.32 21.47
CA ALA A 11 10.66 27.94 20.84
C ALA A 11 11.98 27.66 21.60
N ALA A 12 11.92 27.46 22.92
CA ALA A 12 13.06 27.15 23.77
C ALA A 12 13.64 25.75 23.50
N VAL A 13 12.78 24.80 23.17
CA VAL A 13 13.15 23.37 23.01
C VAL A 13 13.64 23.01 21.61
N ILE A 14 13.36 23.83 20.61
CA ILE A 14 13.80 23.60 19.23
C ILE A 14 15.32 23.80 19.14
N PRO A 15 16.08 22.81 18.60
CA PRO A 15 17.51 22.95 18.37
C PRO A 15 17.83 24.15 17.49
N ALA A 16 18.81 24.96 17.90
CA ALA A 16 19.24 26.15 17.18
C ALA A 16 20.76 26.18 17.02
N PRO A 17 21.29 26.66 15.88
CA PRO A 17 22.74 26.81 15.70
C PRO A 17 23.28 27.83 16.72
N ASP A 18 24.47 27.55 17.26
CA ASP A 18 25.20 28.40 18.23
C ASP A 18 24.45 28.68 19.55
N ALA A 19 23.37 27.97 19.85
CA ALA A 19 22.67 28.08 21.12
C ALA A 19 23.41 27.30 22.22
N ASP A 20 23.65 27.96 23.35
CA ASP A 20 24.22 27.31 24.55
C ASP A 20 23.18 26.35 25.18
N PRO A 21 23.43 25.03 25.18
CA PRO A 21 22.50 24.03 25.71
C PRO A 21 22.10 24.27 27.17
N GLU A 22 23.03 24.71 28.02
CA GLU A 22 22.78 24.93 29.45
C GLU A 22 21.90 26.17 29.67
N ARG A 23 22.13 27.22 28.88
CA ARG A 23 21.27 28.41 28.89
C ARG A 23 19.85 28.07 28.45
N ARG A 24 19.69 27.25 27.42
CA ARG A 24 18.38 26.80 26.92
C ARG A 24 17.67 25.91 27.94
N ALA A 25 18.39 24.99 28.58
CA ALA A 25 17.86 24.18 29.68
C ALA A 25 17.39 25.05 30.87
N ALA A 26 18.16 26.08 31.23
CA ALA A 26 17.75 27.04 32.27
C ALA A 26 16.52 27.85 31.87
N GLU A 27 16.41 28.26 30.61
CA GLU A 27 15.24 28.94 30.04
C GLU A 27 13.98 28.05 30.13
N VAL A 28 14.08 26.77 29.78
CA VAL A 28 12.98 25.79 29.92
C VAL A 28 12.49 25.69 31.37
N ARG A 29 13.42 25.57 32.33
CA ARG A 29 13.07 25.51 33.76
C ARG A 29 12.37 26.79 34.23
N ALA A 30 12.85 27.95 33.82
CA ALA A 30 12.26 29.24 34.17
C ALA A 30 10.85 29.41 33.58
N LEU A 31 10.67 29.09 32.30
CA LEU A 31 9.36 29.17 31.63
C LEU A 31 8.33 28.24 32.29
N THR A 32 8.74 27.02 32.66
CA THR A 32 7.87 26.07 33.38
C THR A 32 7.51 26.60 34.77
N ALA A 33 8.48 27.18 35.50
CA ALA A 33 8.25 27.80 36.81
C ALA A 33 7.29 29.02 36.73
N ASP A 34 7.33 29.76 35.62
CA ASP A 34 6.44 30.89 35.32
C ASP A 34 5.05 30.45 34.78
N GLY A 35 4.79 29.14 34.72
CA GLY A 35 3.49 28.57 34.39
C GLY A 35 3.32 28.08 32.96
N ALA A 36 4.41 27.88 32.20
CA ALA A 36 4.36 27.11 30.96
C ALA A 36 4.09 25.62 31.26
N ASP A 37 3.26 25.00 30.45
CA ASP A 37 2.87 23.59 30.61
C ASP A 37 3.78 22.69 29.75
N PRO A 38 4.61 21.82 30.35
CA PRO A 38 5.49 20.91 29.62
C PRO A 38 4.71 19.79 28.88
N SER A 39 3.41 19.66 29.12
CA SER A 39 2.48 18.76 28.43
C SER A 39 1.62 19.46 27.38
N ALA A 40 1.82 20.76 27.15
CA ALA A 40 1.12 21.52 26.12
C ALA A 40 1.25 20.82 24.76
N ARG A 41 0.20 20.93 23.94
CA ARG A 41 0.14 20.32 22.61
C ARG A 41 0.06 21.38 21.53
N ASP A 42 0.81 21.20 20.46
CA ASP A 42 0.68 22.00 19.24
C ASP A 42 -0.41 21.44 18.30
N GLU A 43 -0.49 21.98 17.08
CA GLU A 43 -1.48 21.58 16.05
C GLU A 43 -1.31 20.14 15.58
N GLU A 44 -0.14 19.52 15.77
CA GLU A 44 0.11 18.11 15.49
C GLU A 44 -0.18 17.22 16.71
N GLY A 45 -0.61 17.81 17.82
CA GLY A 45 -0.77 17.12 19.10
C GLY A 45 0.56 16.83 19.79
N ALA A 46 1.68 17.33 19.25
CA ALA A 46 3.02 17.07 19.76
C ALA A 46 3.34 17.95 20.96
N THR A 47 4.10 17.39 21.92
CA THR A 47 4.52 18.11 23.13
C THR A 47 5.88 18.78 22.96
N PRO A 48 6.30 19.70 23.85
CA PRO A 48 7.66 20.23 23.85
C PRO A 48 8.73 19.13 23.85
N LEU A 49 8.47 17.99 24.51
CA LEU A 49 9.38 16.84 24.50
C LEU A 49 9.51 16.19 23.12
N HIS A 50 8.43 16.10 22.32
CA HIS A 50 8.51 15.62 20.94
C HIS A 50 9.38 16.54 20.08
N ARG A 51 9.19 17.86 20.21
CA ARG A 51 9.95 18.85 19.45
C ARG A 51 11.42 18.89 19.83
N ALA A 52 11.74 18.65 21.11
CA ALA A 52 13.11 18.60 21.62
C ALA A 52 13.95 17.44 21.05
N VAL A 53 13.30 16.36 20.60
CA VAL A 53 13.96 15.10 20.19
C VAL A 53 13.75 14.75 18.72
N ARG A 54 13.11 15.63 17.92
CA ARG A 54 12.68 15.35 16.54
C ARG A 54 13.84 14.94 15.62
N ALA A 55 13.77 13.71 15.10
CA ALA A 55 14.42 13.24 13.88
C ALA A 55 13.41 13.21 12.70
N PRO A 56 13.81 13.29 11.43
CA PRO A 56 15.18 13.29 10.90
C PRO A 56 15.86 14.67 11.03
N TYR A 57 17.15 14.66 11.33
CA TYR A 57 17.99 15.86 11.31
C TYR A 57 18.26 16.20 9.85
N GLU A 58 17.42 17.03 9.23
CA GLU A 58 17.67 17.49 7.86
C GLU A 58 19.11 18.00 7.73
N GLY A 59 19.79 17.59 6.66
CA GLY A 59 21.24 17.73 6.49
C GLY A 59 21.82 19.06 6.98
N ASN A 60 22.73 18.94 7.96
CA ASN A 60 23.44 20.02 8.68
C ASN A 60 22.64 20.80 9.75
N GLY A 61 21.43 20.39 10.11
CA GLY A 61 20.68 20.96 11.24
C GLY A 61 21.32 20.66 12.62
N PRO A 62 21.09 21.51 13.63
CA PRO A 62 21.59 21.29 14.99
C PRO A 62 20.98 20.04 15.63
N LEU A 63 21.83 19.24 16.25
CA LEU A 63 21.43 18.06 17.00
C LEU A 63 20.65 18.43 18.28
N PRO A 64 19.73 17.56 18.75
CA PRO A 64 18.93 17.80 19.94
C PRO A 64 19.84 17.87 21.17
N SER A 65 19.55 18.79 22.08
CA SER A 65 20.37 19.03 23.27
C SER A 65 19.94 18.10 24.42
N PRO A 66 20.79 17.17 24.88
CA PRO A 66 20.50 16.29 26.01
C PRO A 66 20.12 17.07 27.27
N GLU A 67 20.72 18.25 27.46
CA GLU A 67 20.46 19.16 28.59
C GLU A 67 19.03 19.69 28.58
N VAL A 68 18.51 20.05 27.39
CA VAL A 68 17.13 20.51 27.20
C VAL A 68 16.14 19.37 27.44
N VAL A 69 16.45 18.16 26.95
CA VAL A 69 15.64 16.97 27.19
C VAL A 69 15.58 16.64 28.69
N ARG A 70 16.73 16.65 29.39
CA ARG A 70 16.77 16.47 30.86
C ARG A 70 15.93 17.53 31.58
N ALA A 71 16.06 18.79 31.19
CA ALA A 71 15.29 19.88 31.81
C ALA A 71 13.78 19.69 31.65
N LEU A 72 13.30 19.27 30.47
CA LEU A 72 11.89 18.96 30.26
C LEU A 72 11.40 17.80 31.13
N LEU A 73 12.18 16.72 31.20
CA LEU A 73 11.86 15.56 32.03
C LEU A 73 11.82 15.92 33.53
N GLU A 74 12.79 16.71 34.00
CA GLU A 74 12.82 17.26 35.37
C GLU A 74 11.60 18.15 35.67
N CYS A 75 11.13 18.90 34.67
CA CYS A 75 9.94 19.75 34.76
C CYS A 75 8.62 18.97 34.71
N GLY A 76 8.66 17.64 34.60
CA GLY A 76 7.47 16.78 34.59
C GLY A 76 6.84 16.60 33.22
N ALA A 77 7.59 16.77 32.12
CA ALA A 77 7.13 16.38 30.79
C ALA A 77 6.75 14.89 30.76
N ASP A 78 5.55 14.59 30.26
CA ASP A 78 5.07 13.22 30.14
C ASP A 78 5.81 12.50 29.00
N VAL A 79 6.66 11.53 29.39
CA VAL A 79 7.45 10.70 28.48
C VAL A 79 6.59 9.72 27.66
N HIS A 80 5.34 9.50 28.08
CA HIS A 80 4.37 8.63 27.42
C HIS A 80 3.32 9.38 26.60
N ALA A 81 3.41 10.71 26.54
CA ALA A 81 2.51 11.50 25.71
C ALA A 81 2.65 11.08 24.24
N VAL A 82 1.52 11.04 23.53
CA VAL A 82 1.46 10.74 22.10
C VAL A 82 0.91 11.92 21.31
N ASP A 83 1.44 12.12 20.11
CA ASP A 83 0.92 13.07 19.11
C ASP A 83 -0.42 12.61 18.50
N LYS A 84 -0.94 13.33 17.48
CA LYS A 84 -2.18 12.96 16.78
C LYS A 84 -2.10 11.62 16.03
N HIS A 85 -0.89 11.13 15.76
CA HIS A 85 -0.64 9.87 15.07
C HIS A 85 -0.45 8.70 16.05
N GLY A 86 -0.30 8.99 17.34
CA GLY A 86 -0.05 7.99 18.38
C GLY A 86 1.44 7.75 18.64
N VAL A 87 2.34 8.61 18.13
CA VAL A 87 3.79 8.47 18.30
C VAL A 87 4.23 9.14 19.59
N THR A 88 5.13 8.51 20.34
CA THR A 88 5.75 9.10 21.53
C THR A 88 7.02 9.89 21.17
N ALA A 89 7.54 10.67 22.12
CA ALA A 89 8.83 11.33 21.98
C ALA A 89 9.98 10.33 21.72
N ALA A 90 9.93 9.13 22.31
CA ALA A 90 10.92 8.09 22.01
C ALA A 90 10.85 7.62 20.55
N GLY A 91 9.66 7.57 19.95
CA GLY A 91 9.49 7.30 18.53
C GLY A 91 10.07 8.41 17.63
N TRP A 92 9.95 9.67 18.03
CA TRP A 92 10.55 10.81 17.31
C TRP A 92 12.08 10.88 17.43
N ALA A 93 12.68 10.25 18.45
CA ALA A 93 14.11 10.27 18.72
C ALA A 93 14.92 9.24 17.90
N VAL A 94 14.27 8.28 17.24
CA VAL A 94 14.92 7.24 16.44
C VAL A 94 15.41 7.85 15.11
N CYS A 95 16.73 7.83 14.86
CA CYS A 95 17.27 8.32 13.60
C CYS A 95 16.93 7.38 12.44
N ALA A 96 16.73 7.98 11.26
CA ALA A 96 16.10 7.33 10.13
C ALA A 96 17.04 7.10 8.94
N ASN A 97 18.36 6.95 9.10
CA ASN A 97 19.22 6.42 8.01
C ASN A 97 20.51 5.75 8.50
N ASP A 98 20.94 4.65 7.86
CA ASP A 98 22.27 4.05 8.06
C ASP A 98 23.40 4.93 7.49
N SER A 99 23.05 5.84 6.58
CA SER A 99 23.95 6.85 6.02
C SER A 99 24.04 8.11 6.89
N ASP A 100 23.32 8.14 8.02
CA ASP A 100 23.43 9.26 8.96
C ASP A 100 24.87 9.33 9.52
N PRO A 101 25.41 10.55 9.73
CA PRO A 101 26.70 10.70 10.38
C PRO A 101 26.75 10.02 11.76
N GLU A 102 27.92 9.51 12.16
CA GLU A 102 28.11 8.85 13.47
C GLU A 102 27.59 9.71 14.64
N ALA A 103 27.82 11.02 14.60
CA ALA A 103 27.32 11.95 15.61
C ALA A 103 25.77 12.00 15.72
N VAL A 104 25.05 11.78 14.62
CA VAL A 104 23.58 11.68 14.62
C VAL A 104 23.13 10.41 15.32
N VAL A 105 23.80 9.30 15.02
CA VAL A 105 23.53 7.98 15.61
C VAL A 105 23.80 8.01 17.11
N ASP A 106 24.96 8.52 17.52
CA ASP A 106 25.35 8.65 18.93
C ASP A 106 24.37 9.53 19.70
N ARG A 107 23.94 10.65 19.10
CA ARG A 107 22.96 11.53 19.74
C ARG A 107 21.58 10.89 19.85
N SER A 108 21.14 10.13 18.85
CA SER A 108 19.90 9.36 18.93
C SER A 108 19.96 8.37 20.10
N VAL A 109 21.05 7.61 20.22
CA VAL A 109 21.26 6.67 21.34
C VAL A 109 21.29 7.40 22.68
N GLU A 110 21.97 8.54 22.77
CA GLU A 110 22.04 9.35 24.00
C GLU A 110 20.65 9.85 24.44
N VAL A 111 19.87 10.41 23.51
CA VAL A 111 18.51 10.90 23.79
C VAL A 111 17.58 9.75 24.15
N LEU A 112 17.63 8.63 23.44
CA LEU A 112 16.88 7.43 23.79
C LEU A 112 17.24 6.92 25.19
N GLY A 113 18.53 6.97 25.56
CA GLY A 113 19.02 6.66 26.91
C GLY A 113 18.39 7.54 27.99
N LEU A 114 18.27 8.84 27.74
CA LEU A 114 17.59 9.75 28.67
C LEU A 114 16.10 9.45 28.82
N LEU A 115 15.41 9.20 27.69
CA LEU A 115 13.98 8.89 27.69
C LEU A 115 13.70 7.57 28.41
N VAL A 116 14.47 6.51 28.10
CA VAL A 116 14.36 5.21 28.78
C VAL A 116 14.70 5.33 30.27
N GLY A 117 15.72 6.12 30.63
CA GLY A 117 16.05 6.43 32.03
C GLY A 117 14.92 7.13 32.78
N ALA A 118 14.09 7.92 32.08
CA ALA A 118 12.87 8.54 32.61
C ALA A 118 11.63 7.62 32.55
N GLY A 119 11.78 6.37 32.12
CA GLY A 119 10.72 5.37 32.07
C GLY A 119 10.03 5.21 30.73
N ALA A 120 10.54 5.80 29.63
CA ALA A 120 10.00 5.60 28.29
C ALA A 120 9.92 4.11 27.94
N ARG A 121 8.80 3.71 27.36
CA ARG A 121 8.59 2.34 26.86
C ARG A 121 8.89 2.27 25.37
N LEU A 122 9.62 1.23 24.96
CA LEU A 122 9.96 0.95 23.57
C LEU A 122 9.17 -0.26 23.00
N ASP A 123 8.19 -0.74 23.75
CA ASP A 123 7.61 -2.08 23.68
C ASP A 123 6.37 -2.22 22.75
N GLY A 124 6.11 -1.27 21.85
CA GLY A 124 5.08 -1.49 20.80
C GLY A 124 3.88 -0.58 20.80
N ARG A 125 3.95 0.61 21.42
CA ARG A 125 3.00 1.71 21.16
C ARG A 125 3.68 3.04 20.85
N CYS A 126 4.84 3.00 20.18
CA CYS A 126 5.13 4.08 19.24
C CYS A 126 4.22 3.81 18.04
N SER A 127 2.95 4.23 18.12
CA SER A 127 2.03 4.22 16.98
C SER A 127 2.50 5.31 16.05
N LEU A 128 3.57 5.02 15.33
CA LEU A 128 3.72 5.47 13.97
C LEU A 128 2.40 5.10 13.30
N ALA A 129 1.70 6.07 12.73
CA ALA A 129 0.47 5.81 11.97
C ALA A 129 0.85 4.99 10.73
N THR A 130 1.04 3.68 10.98
CA THR A 130 0.89 2.44 10.20
C THR A 130 1.28 1.22 11.09
N GLY A 131 0.74 1.13 12.31
CA GLY A 131 0.73 -0.10 13.13
C GLY A 131 2.06 -0.63 13.69
N GLY A 132 2.30 -0.38 14.99
CA GLY A 132 3.22 -1.19 15.82
C GLY A 132 4.71 -0.81 15.79
N SER A 133 5.43 -1.19 16.87
CA SER A 133 6.87 -0.91 17.05
C SER A 133 7.68 -1.26 15.81
N PHE A 134 8.52 -0.32 15.35
CA PHE A 134 9.42 -0.41 14.18
C PHE A 134 8.80 -0.29 12.78
N ALA A 135 7.48 -0.13 12.66
CA ALA A 135 6.81 0.02 11.36
C ALA A 135 6.75 1.47 10.87
N HIS A 136 7.89 2.04 10.45
CA HIS A 136 7.93 2.95 9.30
C HIS A 136 9.30 2.89 8.63
N HIS A 137 9.28 2.54 7.35
CA HIS A 137 10.35 2.75 6.36
C HIS A 137 11.79 2.61 6.86
N GLY A 138 12.12 1.41 7.36
CA GLY A 138 13.41 0.80 7.10
C GLY A 138 14.63 1.61 7.48
N CYS A 139 14.67 2.30 8.62
CA CYS A 139 15.89 2.99 8.99
C CYS A 139 16.09 3.17 10.50
N ALA A 140 17.04 2.43 11.05
CA ALA A 140 17.78 2.81 12.23
C ALA A 140 19.20 2.28 12.03
N ALA A 141 20.21 3.11 12.26
CA ALA A 141 21.60 2.64 12.21
C ALA A 141 21.77 1.43 13.16
N PRO A 142 22.66 0.46 12.85
CA PRO A 142 22.84 -0.72 13.69
C PRO A 142 22.99 -0.43 15.20
N PRO A 143 23.69 0.64 15.64
CA PRO A 143 23.76 0.99 17.06
C PRO A 143 22.41 1.41 17.67
N VAL A 144 21.56 2.12 16.93
CA VAL A 144 20.21 2.50 17.39
C VAL A 144 19.33 1.27 17.48
N LEU A 145 19.34 0.40 16.46
CA LEU A 145 18.57 -0.86 16.51
C LEU A 145 19.03 -1.74 17.69
N ALA A 146 20.34 -1.86 17.92
CA ALA A 146 20.87 -2.61 19.06
C ALA A 146 20.39 -2.03 20.39
N PHE A 147 20.45 -0.70 20.56
CA PHE A 147 19.94 -0.03 21.74
C PHE A 147 18.45 -0.31 21.97
N LEU A 148 17.63 -0.20 20.93
CA LEU A 148 16.19 -0.43 21.03
C LEU A 148 15.90 -1.88 21.48
N LEU A 149 16.56 -2.86 20.86
CA LEU A 149 16.42 -4.28 21.22
C LEU A 149 16.89 -4.57 22.66
N ASP A 150 18.01 -3.97 23.09
CA ASP A 150 18.54 -4.12 24.45
C ASP A 150 17.61 -3.54 25.52
N HIS A 151 16.77 -2.58 25.15
CA HIS A 151 15.84 -1.90 26.06
C HIS A 151 14.38 -2.34 25.85
N GLY A 152 14.18 -3.57 25.35
CA GLY A 152 12.88 -4.24 25.37
C GLY A 152 11.96 -3.92 24.19
N ALA A 153 12.50 -3.36 23.10
CA ALA A 153 11.73 -3.24 21.88
C ALA A 153 11.47 -4.61 21.23
N PRO A 154 10.26 -4.86 20.72
CA PRO A 154 9.85 -6.19 20.28
C PRO A 154 10.57 -6.61 18.99
N LEU A 155 11.32 -7.71 19.08
CA LEU A 155 12.05 -8.29 17.94
C LEU A 155 11.11 -8.82 16.84
N GLU A 156 9.90 -9.26 17.21
CA GLU A 156 8.92 -9.90 16.32
C GLU A 156 7.67 -9.04 16.09
N ALA A 157 7.75 -7.73 16.29
CA ALA A 157 6.64 -6.85 15.94
C ALA A 157 6.40 -6.85 14.43
N VAL A 158 5.13 -6.91 14.03
CA VAL A 158 4.73 -6.92 12.62
C VAL A 158 4.08 -5.61 12.22
N ASP A 159 4.42 -5.12 11.02
CA ASP A 159 3.79 -3.94 10.42
C ASP A 159 2.41 -4.27 9.81
N GLU A 160 1.78 -3.26 9.22
CA GLU A 160 0.54 -3.41 8.43
C GLU A 160 0.68 -4.31 7.21
N ARG A 161 1.84 -4.84 6.85
CA ARG A 161 2.03 -5.85 5.80
C ARG A 161 2.37 -7.22 6.38
N GLY A 162 2.30 -7.37 7.71
CA GLY A 162 2.71 -8.58 8.43
C GLY A 162 4.22 -8.77 8.48
N ARG A 163 5.03 -7.77 8.12
CA ARG A 163 6.49 -7.89 8.06
C ARG A 163 7.11 -7.68 9.43
N THR A 164 7.96 -8.62 9.84
CA THR A 164 8.84 -8.47 11.01
C THR A 164 9.97 -7.47 10.72
N PRO A 165 10.75 -7.03 11.73
CA PRO A 165 11.93 -6.19 11.50
C PRO A 165 12.95 -6.85 10.57
N LEU A 166 13.05 -8.19 10.60
CA LEU A 166 13.93 -8.95 9.72
C LEU A 166 13.49 -8.87 8.25
N HIS A 167 12.18 -8.96 7.97
CA HIS A 167 11.65 -8.72 6.61
C HIS A 167 11.99 -7.32 6.12
N SER A 168 11.80 -6.30 6.97
CA SER A 168 12.05 -4.91 6.62
C SER A 168 13.53 -4.64 6.36
N ALA A 169 14.44 -5.19 7.17
CA ALA A 169 15.88 -5.06 6.98
C ALA A 169 16.34 -5.68 5.64
N VAL A 170 15.74 -6.80 5.25
CA VAL A 170 15.99 -7.45 3.96
C VAL A 170 15.43 -6.62 2.80
N ASP A 171 14.16 -6.20 2.88
CA ASP A 171 13.49 -5.40 1.85
C ASP A 171 14.24 -4.09 1.55
N CYS A 172 14.82 -3.48 2.59
CA CYS A 172 15.64 -2.28 2.46
C CYS A 172 17.10 -2.54 2.04
N GLY A 173 17.51 -3.79 1.84
CA GLY A 173 18.85 -4.11 1.37
C GLY A 173 19.95 -3.86 2.39
N ARG A 174 19.74 -4.17 3.68
CA ARG A 174 20.65 -3.78 4.79
C ARG A 174 21.30 -4.97 5.51
N PRO A 175 22.42 -5.52 5.01
CA PRO A 175 23.08 -6.69 5.59
C PRO A 175 23.42 -6.55 7.07
N ARG A 176 23.91 -5.39 7.53
CA ARG A 176 24.29 -5.19 8.94
C ARG A 176 23.12 -5.25 9.90
N LEU A 177 21.94 -4.76 9.49
CA LEU A 177 20.73 -4.88 10.31
C LEU A 177 20.23 -6.33 10.34
N VAL A 178 20.33 -7.04 9.22
CA VAL A 178 20.04 -8.47 9.15
C VAL A 178 20.95 -9.27 10.07
N GLU A 179 22.27 -9.04 10.02
CA GLU A 179 23.23 -9.68 10.94
C GLU A 179 22.86 -9.45 12.41
N LEU A 180 22.60 -8.20 12.81
CA LEU A 180 22.21 -7.87 14.18
C LEU A 180 20.91 -8.59 14.60
N LEU A 181 19.88 -8.59 13.74
CA LEU A 181 18.61 -9.26 14.05
C LEU A 181 18.78 -10.78 14.18
N LEU A 182 19.60 -11.38 13.32
CA LEU A 182 19.94 -12.81 13.41
C LEU A 182 20.74 -13.14 14.67
N GLU A 183 21.68 -12.27 15.07
CA GLU A 183 22.41 -12.39 16.35
C GLU A 183 21.49 -12.32 17.57
N ARG A 184 20.38 -11.57 17.46
CA ARG A 184 19.33 -11.50 18.49
C ARG A 184 18.28 -12.62 18.36
N HIS A 185 18.51 -13.60 17.50
CA HIS A 185 17.64 -14.76 17.27
C HIS A 185 16.25 -14.38 16.74
N ALA A 186 16.19 -13.42 15.81
CA ALA A 186 14.94 -13.10 15.11
C ALA A 186 14.39 -14.34 14.38
N ASP A 187 13.07 -14.47 14.34
CA ASP A 187 12.40 -15.59 13.67
C ASP A 187 12.61 -15.50 12.15
N THR A 188 13.43 -16.42 11.63
CA THR A 188 13.73 -16.52 10.19
C THR A 188 12.63 -17.24 9.41
N GLY A 189 11.68 -17.89 10.10
CA GLY A 189 10.54 -18.61 9.53
C GLY A 189 9.22 -17.83 9.56
N ALA A 190 9.20 -16.61 10.10
CA ALA A 190 8.04 -15.74 10.05
C ALA A 190 7.62 -15.47 8.59
N VAL A 191 6.31 -15.32 8.35
CA VAL A 191 5.77 -15.01 7.01
C VAL A 191 4.99 -13.70 7.03
N ASP A 192 5.17 -12.89 6.00
CA ASP A 192 4.37 -11.67 5.79
C ASP A 192 2.97 -11.96 5.21
N ARG A 193 2.17 -10.93 4.95
CA ARG A 193 0.82 -11.09 4.38
C ARG A 193 0.77 -11.69 2.98
N LEU A 194 1.90 -11.72 2.28
CA LEU A 194 2.06 -12.40 0.99
C LEU A 194 2.59 -13.83 1.16
N GLY A 195 2.76 -14.30 2.39
CA GLY A 195 3.28 -15.64 2.69
C GLY A 195 4.80 -15.76 2.52
N ARG A 196 5.51 -14.64 2.39
CA ARG A 196 6.95 -14.63 2.11
C ARG A 196 7.73 -14.69 3.41
N THR A 197 8.77 -15.50 3.47
CA THR A 197 9.77 -15.46 4.56
C THR A 197 10.78 -14.32 4.31
N PRO A 198 11.64 -13.95 5.27
CA PRO A 198 12.73 -13.01 5.01
C PRO A 198 13.65 -13.47 3.87
N LEU A 199 13.94 -14.77 3.76
CA LEU A 199 14.69 -15.31 2.62
C LEU A 199 13.89 -15.23 1.32
N GLY A 200 12.58 -15.50 1.36
CA GLY A 200 11.70 -15.30 0.21
C GLY A 200 11.72 -13.85 -0.30
N VAL A 201 11.66 -12.86 0.60
CA VAL A 201 11.81 -11.44 0.24
C VAL A 201 13.18 -11.18 -0.40
N ALA A 202 14.27 -11.67 0.21
CA ALA A 202 15.63 -11.47 -0.32
C ALA A 202 15.77 -12.00 -1.75
N LEU A 203 15.17 -13.15 -2.05
CA LEU A 203 15.25 -13.77 -3.37
C LEU A 203 14.57 -12.94 -4.47
N ARG A 204 13.58 -12.11 -4.10
CA ARG A 204 12.78 -11.26 -5.00
C ARG A 204 13.29 -9.81 -5.11
N LEU A 205 14.34 -9.43 -4.37
CA LEU A 205 14.90 -8.08 -4.49
C LEU A 205 15.40 -7.81 -5.93
N PRO A 206 15.18 -6.59 -6.46
CA PRO A 206 15.58 -6.23 -7.81
C PRO A 206 17.10 -6.26 -7.99
N GLN A 207 17.55 -6.70 -9.17
CA GLN A 207 18.96 -6.97 -9.49
C GLN A 207 19.53 -6.06 -10.59
N LEU A 208 19.14 -4.79 -10.56
CA LEU A 208 19.42 -3.83 -11.63
C LEU A 208 20.90 -3.41 -11.65
N SER A 209 21.50 -3.15 -10.48
CA SER A 209 22.88 -2.70 -10.32
C SER A 209 23.84 -3.81 -9.82
N ARG A 210 25.16 -3.63 -10.03
CA ARG A 210 26.17 -4.54 -9.45
C ARG A 210 26.15 -4.55 -7.93
N GLU A 211 25.88 -3.41 -7.33
CA GLU A 211 25.78 -3.25 -5.88
C GLU A 211 24.55 -3.96 -5.31
N GLN A 212 23.40 -3.82 -5.97
CA GLN A 212 22.18 -4.57 -5.60
C GLN A 212 22.41 -6.08 -5.68
N ARG A 213 23.08 -6.55 -6.75
CA ARG A 213 23.48 -7.96 -6.87
C ARG A 213 24.38 -8.45 -5.76
N ARG A 214 25.35 -7.64 -5.34
CA ARG A 214 26.24 -7.97 -4.21
C ARG A 214 25.44 -8.02 -2.90
N THR A 215 24.64 -6.99 -2.65
CA THR A 215 23.81 -6.85 -1.45
C THR A 215 22.84 -8.02 -1.31
N ARG A 216 22.11 -8.37 -2.37
CA ARG A 216 21.22 -9.55 -2.36
C ARG A 216 21.99 -10.84 -2.10
N ALA A 217 23.18 -11.02 -2.69
CA ALA A 217 23.99 -12.20 -2.43
C ALA A 217 24.45 -12.28 -0.97
N GLU A 218 24.86 -11.16 -0.38
CA GLU A 218 25.20 -11.05 1.05
C GLU A 218 24.00 -11.40 1.94
N LEU A 219 22.81 -10.84 1.66
CA LEU A 219 21.58 -11.11 2.41
C LEU A 219 21.15 -12.57 2.33
N VAL A 220 21.12 -13.14 1.12
CA VAL A 220 20.76 -14.55 0.91
C VAL A 220 21.73 -15.45 1.67
N ALA A 221 23.04 -15.21 1.58
CA ALA A 221 24.03 -16.01 2.27
C ALA A 221 23.88 -15.94 3.81
N ALA A 222 23.61 -14.76 4.36
CA ALA A 222 23.41 -14.57 5.80
C ALA A 222 22.17 -15.33 6.29
N LEU A 223 21.06 -15.23 5.57
CA LEU A 223 19.80 -15.91 5.90
C LEU A 223 19.93 -17.43 5.77
N GLU A 224 20.55 -17.93 4.69
CA GLU A 224 20.83 -19.36 4.52
C GLU A 224 21.73 -19.91 5.64
N ALA A 225 22.77 -19.17 6.02
CA ALA A 225 23.66 -19.55 7.13
C ALA A 225 22.93 -19.61 8.48
N ALA A 226 21.91 -18.76 8.68
CA ALA A 226 21.04 -18.80 9.84
C ALA A 226 19.93 -19.88 9.76
N GLY A 227 19.92 -20.69 8.69
CA GLY A 227 18.90 -21.72 8.48
C GLY A 227 17.52 -21.17 8.12
N ALA A 228 17.46 -19.95 7.57
CA ALA A 228 16.21 -19.35 7.13
C ALA A 228 15.58 -20.20 6.02
N PRO A 229 14.33 -20.63 6.17
CA PRO A 229 13.63 -21.36 5.12
C PRO A 229 13.30 -20.42 3.95
N ALA A 230 13.53 -20.88 2.71
CA ALA A 230 13.09 -20.15 1.52
C ALA A 230 11.56 -20.12 1.44
N ARG A 231 10.90 -21.15 1.98
CA ARG A 231 9.44 -21.28 2.11
C ARG A 231 9.08 -21.97 3.40
N VAL A 232 7.96 -21.58 3.97
CA VAL A 232 7.35 -22.25 5.13
C VAL A 232 5.98 -22.76 4.74
N GLU A 233 5.64 -23.98 5.17
CA GLU A 233 4.26 -24.46 5.08
C GLU A 233 3.42 -23.78 6.14
N TYR A 234 2.33 -23.13 5.72
CA TYR A 234 1.38 -22.50 6.61
C TYR A 234 -0.05 -22.91 6.23
N PRO A 235 -0.96 -23.06 7.22
CA PRO A 235 -2.34 -23.40 6.94
C PRO A 235 -3.02 -22.26 6.17
N ALA A 236 -3.83 -22.62 5.17
CA ALA A 236 -4.75 -21.66 4.56
C ALA A 236 -5.77 -21.22 5.61
N VAL A 237 -5.72 -19.95 6.00
CA VAL A 237 -6.68 -19.31 6.91
C VAL A 237 -7.52 -18.32 6.14
N GLU A 238 -8.78 -18.15 6.55
CA GLU A 238 -9.68 -17.19 5.92
C GLU A 238 -9.09 -15.78 5.96
N GLY A 239 -8.94 -15.15 4.79
CA GLY A 239 -8.35 -13.81 4.66
C GLY A 239 -6.82 -13.75 4.74
N GLY A 240 -6.12 -14.87 4.92
CA GLY A 240 -4.66 -14.93 4.84
C GLY A 240 -4.13 -15.25 3.43
N PRO A 241 -2.80 -15.28 3.24
CA PRO A 241 -2.20 -15.74 2.00
C PRO A 241 -2.63 -17.18 1.70
N LEU A 242 -2.93 -17.46 0.43
CA LEU A 242 -3.30 -18.80 -0.02
C LEU A 242 -2.05 -19.49 -0.60
N PRO A 243 -1.55 -20.60 0.00
CA PRO A 243 -0.37 -21.29 -0.51
C PRO A 243 -0.53 -21.73 -1.97
N ILE A 244 0.56 -21.64 -2.74
CA ILE A 244 0.60 -22.04 -4.14
C ILE A 244 1.54 -23.22 -4.38
N ASP A 245 1.05 -24.26 -5.07
CA ASP A 245 1.91 -25.30 -5.63
C ASP A 245 2.48 -24.82 -6.97
N MET A 246 3.70 -24.28 -6.93
CA MET A 246 4.38 -23.81 -8.13
C MET A 246 4.67 -24.91 -9.16
N ALA A 247 4.76 -26.18 -8.76
CA ALA A 247 4.92 -27.27 -9.71
C ALA A 247 3.60 -27.51 -10.46
N ALA A 248 2.45 -27.41 -9.78
CA ALA A 248 1.14 -27.42 -10.43
C ALA A 248 0.93 -26.20 -11.33
N ALA A 249 1.22 -25.00 -10.84
CA ALA A 249 1.07 -23.76 -11.61
C ALA A 249 1.87 -23.79 -12.93
N ARG A 250 3.12 -24.27 -12.89
CA ARG A 250 3.96 -24.39 -14.10
C ARG A 250 3.45 -25.44 -15.08
N ARG A 251 2.93 -26.58 -14.61
CA ARG A 251 2.30 -27.58 -15.48
C ARG A 251 1.10 -26.98 -16.21
N VAL A 252 0.21 -26.32 -15.47
CA VAL A 252 -0.97 -25.66 -16.02
C VAL A 252 -0.59 -24.56 -17.01
N ALA A 253 0.42 -23.74 -16.70
CA ALA A 253 0.89 -22.70 -17.60
C ALA A 253 1.43 -23.26 -18.93
N GLU A 254 2.17 -24.37 -18.91
CA GLU A 254 2.64 -25.03 -20.15
C GLU A 254 1.49 -25.66 -20.94
N GLU A 255 0.48 -26.23 -20.27
CA GLU A 255 -0.74 -26.75 -20.92
C GLU A 255 -1.50 -25.62 -21.63
N MET A 256 -1.76 -24.52 -20.93
CA MET A 256 -2.42 -23.33 -21.49
C MET A 256 -1.62 -22.72 -22.64
N ARG A 257 -0.29 -22.67 -22.51
CA ARG A 257 0.60 -22.21 -23.59
C ARG A 257 0.46 -23.08 -24.84
N ALA A 258 0.40 -24.41 -24.69
CA ALA A 258 0.24 -25.32 -25.81
C ALA A 258 -1.11 -25.11 -26.52
N GLU A 259 -2.20 -24.94 -25.75
CA GLU A 259 -3.55 -24.62 -26.26
C GLU A 259 -3.55 -23.29 -27.04
N LEU A 260 -2.92 -22.25 -26.49
CA LEU A 260 -2.83 -20.93 -27.12
C LEU A 260 -1.99 -20.97 -28.40
N SER A 261 -0.84 -21.66 -28.38
CA SER A 261 0.02 -21.83 -29.56
C SER A 261 -0.69 -22.54 -30.72
N GLU A 262 -1.53 -23.54 -30.42
CA GLU A 262 -2.37 -24.20 -31.43
C GLU A 262 -3.42 -23.26 -32.00
N THR A 263 -4.05 -22.47 -31.14
CA THR A 263 -5.05 -21.46 -31.53
C THR A 263 -4.43 -20.39 -32.44
N CYS A 264 -3.26 -19.84 -32.07
CA CYS A 264 -2.54 -18.85 -32.89
C CYS A 264 -2.13 -19.42 -34.25
N ARG A 265 -1.64 -20.67 -34.27
CA ARG A 265 -1.30 -21.37 -35.51
C ARG A 265 -2.51 -21.58 -36.42
N ALA A 266 -3.65 -21.94 -35.84
CA ALA A 266 -4.89 -22.13 -36.59
C ALA A 266 -5.44 -20.81 -37.16
N ALA A 267 -5.29 -19.72 -36.42
CA ALA A 267 -5.69 -18.37 -36.84
C ALA A 267 -4.67 -17.69 -37.78
N GLY A 268 -3.45 -18.21 -37.88
CA GLY A 268 -2.38 -17.63 -38.70
C GLY A 268 -1.78 -16.33 -38.13
N VAL A 269 -1.90 -16.12 -36.82
CA VAL A 269 -1.38 -14.94 -36.11
C VAL A 269 -0.04 -15.26 -35.42
N PRO A 270 0.79 -14.25 -35.11
CA PRO A 270 1.99 -14.45 -34.30
C PRO A 270 1.68 -15.15 -32.98
N ASP A 271 2.60 -16.01 -32.53
CA ASP A 271 2.48 -16.78 -31.29
C ASP A 271 3.45 -16.23 -30.24
N ASP A 272 2.90 -15.54 -29.25
CA ASP A 272 3.57 -14.95 -28.10
C ASP A 272 3.25 -15.68 -26.78
N SER A 273 2.58 -16.84 -26.86
CA SER A 273 2.15 -17.68 -25.72
C SER A 273 3.26 -18.06 -24.75
N GLY A 274 4.52 -17.97 -25.16
CA GLY A 274 5.69 -18.16 -24.29
C GLY A 274 5.71 -17.23 -23.08
N ARG A 275 5.16 -16.01 -23.19
CA ARG A 275 5.12 -15.02 -22.10
C ARG A 275 4.33 -15.52 -20.88
N LEU A 276 3.28 -16.33 -21.09
CA LEU A 276 2.52 -16.95 -20.00
C LEU A 276 3.39 -17.81 -19.08
N THR A 277 4.35 -18.55 -19.66
CA THR A 277 5.27 -19.40 -18.90
C THR A 277 6.40 -18.61 -18.22
N GLU A 278 6.72 -17.41 -18.69
CA GLU A 278 7.69 -16.53 -18.03
C GLU A 278 7.14 -16.02 -16.69
N PHE A 279 5.84 -15.74 -16.62
CA PHE A 279 5.16 -15.29 -15.40
C PHE A 279 5.22 -16.31 -14.25
N THR A 280 5.20 -17.61 -14.55
CA THR A 280 5.28 -18.69 -13.54
C THR A 280 6.71 -19.21 -13.30
N ARG A 281 7.71 -18.59 -13.95
CA ARG A 281 9.11 -18.96 -13.80
C ARG A 281 9.66 -18.65 -12.40
N PRO A 282 9.42 -17.46 -11.81
CA PRO A 282 9.81 -17.21 -10.43
C PRO A 282 9.10 -18.16 -9.47
N ASP A 283 9.66 -18.28 -8.28
CA ASP A 283 9.11 -19.09 -7.21
C ASP A 283 8.28 -18.19 -6.29
N PHE A 284 6.97 -18.40 -6.24
CA PHE A 284 6.04 -17.65 -5.38
C PHE A 284 5.58 -18.47 -4.17
N ASP A 285 5.28 -17.78 -3.08
CA ASP A 285 4.91 -18.44 -1.81
C ASP A 285 3.39 -18.51 -1.60
N SER A 286 2.63 -17.64 -2.27
CA SER A 286 1.17 -17.63 -2.29
C SER A 286 0.62 -17.16 -3.63
N PHE A 287 -0.68 -17.32 -3.85
CA PHE A 287 -1.36 -16.71 -4.99
C PHE A 287 -1.24 -15.18 -4.94
N GLN A 288 -1.39 -14.55 -3.77
CA GLN A 288 -1.24 -13.11 -3.61
C GLN A 288 0.17 -12.62 -3.97
N ASP A 289 1.21 -13.38 -3.63
CA ASP A 289 2.60 -13.10 -4.04
C ASP A 289 2.76 -13.24 -5.56
N LEU A 290 2.17 -14.26 -6.19
CA LEU A 290 2.14 -14.41 -7.65
C LEU A 290 1.54 -13.15 -8.32
N LEU A 291 0.45 -12.61 -7.77
CA LEU A 291 -0.23 -11.43 -8.34
C LEU A 291 0.63 -10.15 -8.30
N THR A 292 1.62 -10.06 -7.41
CA THR A 292 2.52 -8.88 -7.38
C THR A 292 3.30 -8.70 -8.68
N GLY A 293 3.54 -9.79 -9.43
CA GLY A 293 4.23 -9.76 -10.71
C GLY A 293 3.39 -9.24 -11.87
N LEU A 294 2.06 -9.07 -11.69
CA LEU A 294 1.16 -8.66 -12.78
C LEU A 294 1.43 -7.25 -13.28
N ARG A 295 2.08 -6.40 -12.50
CA ARG A 295 2.33 -5.01 -12.92
C ARG A 295 3.56 -4.86 -13.82
N ASP A 296 4.67 -5.48 -13.43
CA ASP A 296 5.99 -5.16 -14.00
C ASP A 296 6.49 -6.21 -15.02
N GLY A 297 5.71 -7.27 -15.27
CA GLY A 297 6.19 -8.43 -16.00
C GLY A 297 5.19 -9.21 -16.84
N ILE A 298 3.91 -8.82 -16.88
CA ILE A 298 2.92 -9.47 -17.74
C ILE A 298 2.48 -8.53 -18.86
N ASP A 299 2.29 -9.10 -20.04
CA ASP A 299 1.61 -8.40 -21.13
C ASP A 299 0.13 -8.25 -20.78
N PRO A 300 -0.50 -7.09 -21.00
CA PRO A 300 -1.95 -6.90 -20.86
C PRO A 300 -2.77 -8.01 -21.54
N ASP A 301 -2.34 -8.49 -22.71
CA ASP A 301 -3.04 -9.56 -23.44
C ASP A 301 -3.09 -10.91 -22.70
N HIS A 302 -2.21 -11.13 -21.71
CA HIS A 302 -2.20 -12.34 -20.89
C HIS A 302 -2.95 -12.20 -19.56
N VAL A 303 -3.35 -10.99 -19.16
CA VAL A 303 -4.19 -10.76 -17.95
C VAL A 303 -5.47 -11.61 -17.94
N PRO A 304 -6.21 -11.78 -19.06
CA PRO A 304 -7.41 -12.63 -19.11
C PRO A 304 -7.16 -14.10 -18.77
N LEU A 305 -5.92 -14.58 -18.92
CA LEU A 305 -5.55 -15.98 -18.66
C LEU A 305 -5.27 -16.22 -17.17
N ILE A 306 -5.07 -15.17 -16.36
CA ILE A 306 -4.65 -15.30 -14.97
C ILE A 306 -5.71 -15.95 -14.08
N PRO A 307 -7.00 -15.55 -14.14
CA PRO A 307 -8.05 -16.23 -13.38
C PRO A 307 -8.15 -17.73 -13.72
N GLU A 308 -7.98 -18.08 -15.00
CA GLU A 308 -8.03 -19.47 -15.47
C GLU A 308 -6.81 -20.27 -15.00
N LEU A 309 -5.59 -19.73 -15.15
CA LEU A 309 -4.36 -20.32 -14.63
C LEU A 309 -4.50 -20.64 -13.15
N CYS A 310 -4.99 -19.68 -12.36
CA CYS A 310 -5.19 -19.85 -10.93
C CYS A 310 -6.25 -20.91 -10.63
N ALA A 311 -7.38 -20.88 -11.34
CA ALA A 311 -8.47 -21.84 -11.16
C ALA A 311 -8.05 -23.27 -11.49
N ARG A 312 -7.38 -23.49 -12.63
CA ARG A 312 -6.87 -24.80 -13.06
C ARG A 312 -5.78 -25.32 -12.10
N THR A 313 -4.97 -24.42 -11.52
CA THR A 313 -3.95 -24.78 -10.52
C THR A 313 -4.58 -25.28 -9.22
N LEU A 314 -5.66 -24.67 -8.75
CA LEU A 314 -6.35 -25.03 -7.51
C LEU A 314 -7.34 -26.18 -7.67
N GLY A 315 -7.96 -26.29 -8.86
CA GLY A 315 -9.03 -27.24 -9.16
C GLY A 315 -10.34 -26.95 -8.42
N ASP A 316 -11.43 -27.58 -8.86
CA ASP A 316 -12.78 -27.29 -8.35
C ASP A 316 -12.98 -27.59 -6.85
N GLY A 317 -12.15 -28.45 -6.26
CA GLY A 317 -12.27 -28.85 -4.86
C GLY A 317 -11.95 -27.74 -3.84
N ALA A 318 -11.20 -26.71 -4.25
CA ALA A 318 -10.84 -25.58 -3.41
C ALA A 318 -11.77 -24.36 -3.62
N ARG A 319 -12.70 -24.43 -4.57
CA ARG A 319 -13.58 -23.33 -4.94
C ARG A 319 -14.59 -23.05 -3.81
N ALA A 320 -14.66 -21.80 -3.36
CA ALA A 320 -15.60 -21.39 -2.33
C ALA A 320 -16.18 -20.00 -2.63
N ASP A 321 -17.46 -19.81 -2.32
CA ASP A 321 -18.11 -18.50 -2.44
C ASP A 321 -17.90 -17.70 -1.15
N ARG A 322 -17.53 -16.43 -1.29
CA ARG A 322 -17.22 -15.54 -0.15
C ARG A 322 -18.06 -14.28 -0.20
N THR A 323 -18.47 -13.79 0.96
CA THR A 323 -19.17 -12.51 1.11
C THR A 323 -18.36 -11.56 1.99
N LEU A 324 -18.08 -10.37 1.48
CA LEU A 324 -17.54 -9.22 2.23
C LEU A 324 -18.67 -8.24 2.52
N THR A 325 -18.66 -7.63 3.70
CA THR A 325 -19.73 -6.73 4.16
C THR A 325 -19.20 -5.34 4.47
N GLY A 326 -19.94 -4.31 4.06
CA GLY A 326 -19.49 -2.93 4.15
C GLY A 326 -18.55 -2.57 3.00
N ASP A 327 -18.16 -1.31 2.95
CA ASP A 327 -17.27 -0.81 1.91
C ASP A 327 -15.88 -1.42 2.05
N GLN A 328 -15.33 -1.85 0.92
CA GLN A 328 -14.03 -2.52 0.84
C GLN A 328 -13.06 -1.63 0.09
N GLU A 329 -11.86 -1.50 0.62
CA GLU A 329 -10.75 -0.82 -0.02
C GLU A 329 -9.55 -1.76 -0.07
N ILE A 330 -9.23 -2.25 -1.27
CA ILE A 330 -8.20 -3.26 -1.50
C ILE A 330 -6.87 -2.57 -1.82
N ARG A 331 -5.98 -2.51 -0.83
CA ARG A 331 -4.65 -1.89 -0.94
C ARG A 331 -3.49 -2.89 -1.07
N GLU A 332 -3.78 -4.18 -0.93
CA GLU A 332 -2.81 -5.27 -1.03
C GLU A 332 -3.29 -6.28 -2.08
N PRO A 333 -2.39 -7.04 -2.73
CA PRO A 333 -2.77 -8.06 -3.70
C PRO A 333 -3.84 -9.00 -3.14
N PHE A 334 -4.99 -9.05 -3.80
CA PHE A 334 -6.15 -9.81 -3.38
C PHE A 334 -6.41 -10.97 -4.32
N PHE A 335 -6.54 -12.17 -3.77
CA PHE A 335 -6.89 -13.36 -4.52
C PHE A 335 -8.09 -14.07 -3.89
N HIS A 336 -9.05 -14.49 -4.70
CA HIS A 336 -10.15 -15.36 -4.28
C HIS A 336 -10.48 -16.42 -5.33
N HIS A 337 -10.55 -17.68 -4.91
CA HIS A 337 -10.94 -18.81 -5.77
C HIS A 337 -12.42 -19.18 -5.58
N GLY A 338 -13.26 -18.72 -6.49
CA GLY A 338 -14.72 -18.89 -6.46
C GLY A 338 -15.44 -17.58 -6.68
N ASN A 339 -16.74 -17.52 -6.34
CA ASN A 339 -17.51 -16.29 -6.52
C ASN A 339 -17.31 -15.36 -5.31
N LEU A 340 -17.27 -14.06 -5.57
CA LEU A 340 -17.12 -13.04 -4.53
C LEU A 340 -18.31 -12.09 -4.55
N LEU A 341 -18.96 -11.93 -3.40
CA LEU A 341 -20.01 -10.95 -3.16
C LEU A 341 -19.50 -9.85 -2.23
N VAL A 342 -19.58 -8.59 -2.63
CA VAL A 342 -19.31 -7.43 -1.78
C VAL A 342 -20.62 -6.68 -1.51
N LYS A 343 -21.07 -6.67 -0.25
CA LYS A 343 -22.26 -5.94 0.20
C LYS A 343 -21.88 -4.50 0.59
N GLY A 344 -21.44 -3.72 -0.38
CA GLY A 344 -20.97 -2.34 -0.24
C GLY A 344 -20.31 -1.85 -1.53
N HIS A 345 -19.53 -0.78 -1.43
CA HIS A 345 -18.63 -0.32 -2.50
C HIS A 345 -17.32 -1.14 -2.47
N LEU A 346 -16.68 -1.29 -3.63
CA LEU A 346 -15.38 -1.95 -3.77
C LEU A 346 -14.42 -1.02 -4.52
N ASP A 347 -13.44 -0.49 -3.80
CA ASP A 347 -12.35 0.29 -4.35
C ASP A 347 -11.09 -0.59 -4.44
N VAL A 348 -10.55 -0.75 -5.65
CA VAL A 348 -9.38 -1.57 -5.93
C VAL A 348 -8.17 -0.67 -6.23
N LEU A 349 -7.10 -0.84 -5.45
CA LEU A 349 -5.85 -0.06 -5.57
C LEU A 349 -4.61 -0.96 -5.73
N ALA A 350 -4.79 -2.28 -5.80
CA ALA A 350 -3.75 -3.29 -5.93
C ALA A 350 -4.24 -4.44 -6.83
N PRO A 351 -3.35 -5.33 -7.31
CA PRO A 351 -3.75 -6.48 -8.11
C PRO A 351 -4.87 -7.28 -7.45
N PHE A 352 -5.95 -7.50 -8.18
CA PHE A 352 -7.18 -8.11 -7.68
C PHE A 352 -7.63 -9.21 -8.63
N VAL A 353 -7.65 -10.45 -8.15
CA VAL A 353 -8.04 -11.60 -8.96
C VAL A 353 -9.13 -12.41 -8.28
N VAL A 354 -10.21 -12.64 -9.02
CA VAL A 354 -11.31 -13.53 -8.64
C VAL A 354 -11.51 -14.56 -9.75
N THR A 355 -11.42 -15.84 -9.44
CA THR A 355 -11.56 -16.87 -10.48
C THR A 355 -13.00 -17.13 -10.92
N GLY A 356 -13.98 -16.74 -10.11
CA GLY A 356 -15.41 -16.87 -10.40
C GLY A 356 -16.05 -15.53 -10.79
N SER A 357 -17.34 -15.38 -10.47
CA SER A 357 -18.06 -14.12 -10.71
C SER A 357 -17.87 -13.16 -9.54
N LEU A 358 -17.86 -11.86 -9.84
CA LEU A 358 -17.80 -10.77 -8.86
C LEU A 358 -19.13 -10.02 -8.85
N THR A 359 -19.78 -9.95 -7.69
CA THR A 359 -20.98 -9.15 -7.48
C THR A 359 -20.70 -8.07 -6.45
N VAL A 360 -20.83 -6.81 -6.84
CA VAL A 360 -20.67 -5.65 -5.95
C VAL A 360 -22.05 -4.99 -5.79
N GLY A 361 -22.51 -4.88 -4.55
CA GLY A 361 -23.82 -4.28 -4.24
C GLY A 361 -23.88 -2.78 -4.55
N GLY A 362 -22.74 -2.10 -4.51
CA GLY A 362 -22.57 -0.69 -4.87
C GLY A 362 -21.72 -0.52 -6.13
N CYS A 363 -20.73 0.37 -6.07
CA CYS A 363 -19.84 0.70 -7.17
C CYS A 363 -18.58 -0.16 -7.08
N LEU A 364 -18.14 -0.70 -8.22
CA LEU A 364 -16.79 -1.22 -8.41
C LEU A 364 -15.95 -0.10 -9.01
N ALA A 365 -14.90 0.31 -8.31
CA ALA A 365 -13.99 1.31 -8.80
C ALA A 365 -12.57 0.73 -8.80
N ASP A 366 -11.99 0.58 -9.99
CA ASP A 366 -10.55 0.48 -10.13
C ASP A 366 -9.99 1.92 -10.10
N CYS A 367 -9.09 2.19 -9.15
CA CYS A 367 -8.64 3.56 -8.80
C CYS A 367 -7.14 3.62 -8.45
N GLY A 368 -6.37 2.59 -8.79
CA GLY A 368 -4.96 2.48 -8.46
C GLY A 368 -4.07 2.67 -9.69
N PRO A 369 -2.97 3.44 -9.62
CA PRO A 369 -1.99 3.51 -10.72
C PRO A 369 -1.20 2.19 -10.91
N SER A 370 -1.62 1.12 -10.27
CA SER A 370 -0.93 -0.18 -10.15
C SER A 370 -1.90 -1.33 -9.93
N SER A 371 -3.21 -1.07 -9.96
CA SER A 371 -4.21 -2.12 -9.87
C SER A 371 -4.37 -2.79 -11.22
N VAL A 372 -4.66 -4.09 -11.14
CA VAL A 372 -5.02 -4.94 -12.27
C VAL A 372 -6.20 -5.75 -11.77
N VAL A 373 -7.36 -5.61 -12.40
CA VAL A 373 -8.59 -6.31 -12.01
C VAL A 373 -8.82 -7.44 -12.99
N ALA A 374 -8.67 -8.70 -12.55
CA ALA A 374 -8.97 -9.87 -13.37
C ALA A 374 -10.08 -10.73 -12.74
N VAL A 375 -11.22 -10.82 -13.42
CA VAL A 375 -12.38 -11.60 -12.99
C VAL A 375 -12.64 -12.71 -14.01
N GLY A 376 -12.64 -13.97 -13.57
CA GLY A 376 -12.72 -15.12 -14.48
C GLY A 376 -14.09 -15.35 -15.13
N ARG A 377 -15.15 -14.73 -14.59
CA ARG A 377 -16.54 -14.87 -15.08
C ARG A 377 -17.19 -13.50 -15.17
N ASP A 378 -18.41 -13.35 -14.66
CA ASP A 378 -19.22 -12.14 -14.83
C ASP A 378 -18.97 -11.13 -13.71
N VAL A 379 -19.13 -9.84 -14.03
CA VAL A 379 -19.16 -8.73 -13.06
C VAL A 379 -20.55 -8.12 -13.03
N THR A 380 -21.09 -7.94 -11.83
CA THR A 380 -22.33 -7.19 -11.61
C THR A 380 -22.11 -6.10 -10.58
N ALA A 381 -22.45 -4.84 -10.91
CA ALA A 381 -22.33 -3.70 -10.01
C ALA A 381 -23.43 -2.66 -10.26
N LEU A 382 -23.62 -1.71 -9.34
CA LEU A 382 -24.46 -0.53 -9.60
C LEU A 382 -23.79 0.38 -10.65
N GLY A 383 -22.49 0.56 -10.53
CA GLY A 383 -21.65 1.26 -11.49
C GLY A 383 -20.24 0.69 -11.49
N VAL A 384 -19.58 0.70 -12.64
CA VAL A 384 -18.19 0.30 -12.80
C VAL A 384 -17.39 1.50 -13.28
N HIS A 385 -16.38 1.87 -12.52
CA HIS A 385 -15.35 2.84 -12.90
C HIS A 385 -14.03 2.12 -13.02
N THR A 386 -13.25 2.44 -14.04
CA THR A 386 -11.91 1.88 -14.14
C THR A 386 -10.94 2.83 -14.84
N ASP A 387 -9.77 3.00 -14.22
CA ASP A 387 -8.63 3.77 -14.69
C ASP A 387 -7.33 2.93 -14.78
N GLY A 388 -7.39 1.63 -14.47
CA GLY A 388 -6.35 0.63 -14.69
C GLY A 388 -6.78 -0.55 -15.59
N GLU A 389 -5.92 -1.56 -15.70
CA GLU A 389 -6.17 -2.74 -16.53
C GLU A 389 -7.30 -3.61 -15.93
N MET A 390 -8.43 -3.72 -16.63
CA MET A 390 -9.58 -4.52 -16.19
C MET A 390 -9.96 -5.57 -17.21
N SER A 391 -9.90 -6.84 -16.79
CA SER A 391 -10.24 -8.01 -17.61
C SER A 391 -11.33 -8.85 -16.95
N VAL A 392 -12.45 -8.98 -17.65
CA VAL A 392 -13.61 -9.77 -17.23
C VAL A 392 -13.83 -10.89 -18.27
N GLY A 393 -13.70 -12.15 -17.85
CA GLY A 393 -13.85 -13.30 -18.74
C GLY A 393 -15.27 -13.52 -19.25
N GLY A 394 -16.27 -12.97 -18.54
CA GLY A 394 -17.69 -13.03 -18.88
C GLY A 394 -18.28 -11.67 -19.22
N ASP A 395 -19.56 -11.45 -18.86
CA ASP A 395 -20.26 -10.20 -19.12
C ASP A 395 -20.10 -9.20 -17.95
N ILE A 396 -20.15 -7.90 -18.25
CA ILE A 396 -20.31 -6.83 -17.27
C ILE A 396 -21.75 -6.35 -17.31
N GLU A 397 -22.45 -6.40 -16.17
CA GLU A 397 -23.78 -5.83 -15.99
C GLU A 397 -23.75 -4.70 -14.96
N ALA A 398 -24.03 -3.48 -15.40
CA ALA A 398 -24.04 -2.31 -14.51
C ALA A 398 -25.07 -1.25 -14.90
N GLY A 399 -25.41 -0.32 -14.00
CA GLY A 399 -26.18 0.86 -14.38
C GLY A 399 -25.38 1.79 -15.28
N ILE A 400 -24.11 2.01 -14.92
CA ILE A 400 -23.16 2.87 -15.61
C ILE A 400 -21.81 2.14 -15.71
N VAL A 401 -21.16 2.20 -16.86
CA VAL A 401 -19.75 1.83 -17.03
C VAL A 401 -18.98 3.05 -17.52
N TYR A 402 -17.90 3.38 -16.83
CA TYR A 402 -17.02 4.50 -17.15
C TYR A 402 -15.58 4.00 -17.19
N GLY A 403 -15.00 3.92 -18.38
CA GLY A 403 -13.58 3.61 -18.61
C GLY A 403 -12.82 4.85 -19.05
N TYR A 404 -11.67 5.13 -18.45
CA TYR A 404 -10.84 6.29 -18.77
C TYR A 404 -9.37 5.92 -18.87
N TYR A 405 -8.71 6.07 -20.03
CA TYR A 405 -7.40 5.43 -20.19
C TYR A 405 -6.32 6.19 -20.96
N ASN A 406 -5.12 6.11 -20.39
CA ASN A 406 -3.81 6.40 -20.97
C ASN A 406 -3.06 5.05 -21.06
N ASP A 407 -3.22 4.30 -22.17
CA ASP A 407 -2.55 3.00 -22.44
C ASP A 407 -2.97 1.80 -21.53
N GLN A 408 -4.24 1.68 -21.12
CA GLN A 408 -4.75 0.51 -20.36
C GLN A 408 -6.04 -0.02 -20.98
N THR A 409 -6.28 -1.34 -20.88
CA THR A 409 -7.38 -2.00 -21.58
C THR A 409 -8.55 -2.35 -20.65
N LEU A 410 -9.79 -2.15 -21.14
CA LEU A 410 -11.02 -2.72 -20.56
C LEU A 410 -11.51 -3.87 -21.44
N ARG A 411 -11.43 -5.10 -20.94
CA ARG A 411 -11.87 -6.31 -21.67
C ARG A 411 -13.05 -6.98 -20.99
N ALA A 412 -14.07 -7.32 -21.78
CA ALA A 412 -15.21 -8.11 -21.36
C ALA A 412 -15.83 -8.89 -22.53
N GLY A 413 -16.69 -9.86 -22.25
CA GLY A 413 -17.54 -10.51 -23.27
C GLY A 413 -18.56 -9.51 -23.83
N THR A 414 -19.58 -9.20 -23.03
CA THR A 414 -20.55 -8.12 -23.32
C THR A 414 -20.63 -7.14 -22.15
N ILE A 415 -20.59 -5.85 -22.44
CA ILE A 415 -20.94 -4.79 -21.48
C ILE A 415 -22.42 -4.43 -21.66
N ARG A 416 -23.22 -4.60 -20.60
CA ARG A 416 -24.65 -4.26 -20.56
C ARG A 416 -24.87 -3.17 -19.53
N ALA A 417 -25.21 -1.98 -20.00
CA ALA A 417 -25.49 -0.86 -19.11
C ALA A 417 -26.54 0.10 -19.64
N ARG A 418 -27.03 1.02 -18.80
CA ARG A 418 -27.85 2.14 -19.29
C ARG A 418 -26.97 3.18 -19.98
N LEU A 419 -25.80 3.46 -19.41
CA LEU A 419 -24.80 4.38 -19.96
C LEU A 419 -23.43 3.69 -19.98
N VAL A 420 -22.75 3.76 -21.12
CA VAL A 420 -21.33 3.40 -21.25
C VAL A 420 -20.59 4.62 -21.78
N ILE A 421 -19.54 5.03 -21.08
CA ILE A 421 -18.57 6.02 -21.54
C ILE A 421 -17.20 5.34 -21.48
N GLU A 422 -16.55 5.18 -22.62
CA GLU A 422 -15.28 4.45 -22.74
C GLU A 422 -14.46 4.98 -23.89
N ASP A 423 -13.16 4.68 -23.93
CA ASP A 423 -12.33 4.85 -25.12
C ASP A 423 -12.50 3.61 -26.03
N GLU A 424 -13.00 3.80 -27.26
CA GLU A 424 -13.24 2.70 -28.21
C GLU A 424 -11.94 1.98 -28.61
N HIS A 425 -10.79 2.66 -28.60
CA HIS A 425 -9.51 2.05 -29.00
C HIS A 425 -8.97 1.05 -27.97
N GLU A 426 -9.38 1.19 -26.72
CA GLU A 426 -8.88 0.43 -25.58
C GLU A 426 -9.94 -0.51 -24.96
N THR A 427 -11.17 -0.51 -25.52
CA THR A 427 -12.24 -1.40 -25.06
C THR A 427 -12.40 -2.60 -25.98
N ILE A 428 -12.16 -3.79 -25.43
CA ILE A 428 -12.32 -5.07 -26.12
C ILE A 428 -13.55 -5.78 -25.57
N ALA A 429 -14.74 -5.32 -25.98
CA ALA A 429 -16.02 -5.91 -25.58
C ALA A 429 -17.14 -5.67 -26.60
N THR A 430 -18.20 -6.50 -26.55
CA THR A 430 -19.47 -6.14 -27.21
C THR A 430 -20.25 -5.17 -26.31
N VAL A 431 -20.49 -3.94 -26.75
CA VAL A 431 -21.27 -2.96 -25.97
C VAL A 431 -22.76 -3.04 -26.31
N LYS A 432 -23.60 -3.20 -25.27
CA LYS A 432 -25.08 -3.16 -25.33
C LYS A 432 -25.58 -2.15 -24.30
N ALA A 433 -25.49 -0.88 -24.66
CA ALA A 433 -25.90 0.22 -23.80
C ALA A 433 -27.22 0.87 -24.26
N GLY A 434 -27.95 1.48 -23.33
CA GLY A 434 -29.03 2.42 -23.68
C GLY A 434 -28.47 3.67 -24.38
N THR A 435 -27.35 4.16 -23.87
CA THR A 435 -26.54 5.26 -24.41
C THR A 435 -25.07 4.89 -24.33
N HIS A 436 -24.30 5.10 -25.39
CA HIS A 436 -22.87 4.79 -25.49
C HIS A 436 -22.16 5.99 -26.10
N PHE A 437 -21.08 6.44 -25.46
CA PHE A 437 -20.21 7.51 -25.94
C PHE A 437 -18.76 7.04 -25.94
N ASP A 438 -18.05 7.39 -27.01
CA ASP A 438 -16.60 7.29 -27.09
C ASP A 438 -15.94 8.48 -26.36
N LEU A 439 -14.85 8.23 -25.65
CA LEU A 439 -14.12 9.20 -24.84
C LEU A 439 -13.34 10.19 -25.71
N ASP A 440 -12.87 9.77 -26.89
CA ASP A 440 -12.21 10.67 -27.84
C ASP A 440 -13.16 11.74 -28.38
N ASP A 441 -14.42 11.38 -28.63
CA ASP A 441 -15.51 12.32 -28.94
C ASP A 441 -15.81 13.27 -27.77
N PHE A 442 -15.52 12.83 -26.54
CA PHE A 442 -15.76 13.53 -25.28
C PHE A 442 -14.65 14.53 -24.91
N GLN A 443 -13.35 14.20 -25.09
CA GLN A 443 -12.23 15.01 -24.60
C GLN A 443 -11.63 16.02 -25.59
N GLN A 444 -11.86 15.88 -26.89
CA GLN A 444 -11.30 16.82 -27.88
C GLN A 444 -12.20 18.05 -28.16
N GLY A 445 -13.36 18.18 -27.50
CA GLY A 445 -14.26 19.32 -27.68
C GLY A 445 -15.10 19.29 -28.97
N TYR A 446 -15.40 18.11 -29.53
CA TYR A 446 -16.05 17.98 -30.84
C TYR A 446 -17.25 17.01 -30.92
N GLY A 447 -17.67 16.35 -29.84
CA GLY A 447 -18.95 15.63 -29.84
C GLY A 447 -20.14 16.59 -29.84
N GLU A 448 -20.56 17.09 -31.02
CA GLU A 448 -21.72 17.99 -31.14
C GLU A 448 -22.97 17.33 -30.51
N GLY A 449 -23.42 17.86 -29.36
CA GLY A 449 -24.61 17.38 -28.65
C GLY A 449 -24.39 16.26 -27.60
N VAL A 450 -23.16 15.81 -27.32
CA VAL A 450 -22.91 14.78 -26.28
C VAL A 450 -23.28 15.28 -24.88
N GLN A 451 -22.83 16.49 -24.51
CA GLN A 451 -23.17 17.08 -23.21
C GLN A 451 -24.69 17.36 -23.09
N GLU A 452 -25.36 17.73 -24.18
CA GLU A 452 -26.81 17.92 -24.20
C GLU A 452 -27.54 16.59 -23.95
N GLN A 453 -27.14 15.51 -24.64
CA GLN A 453 -27.71 14.17 -24.44
C GLN A 453 -27.45 13.64 -23.02
N LEU A 454 -26.25 13.86 -22.48
CA LEU A 454 -25.94 13.53 -21.08
C LEU A 454 -26.81 14.33 -20.12
N ARG A 455 -27.07 15.62 -20.39
CA ARG A 455 -27.98 16.44 -19.57
C ARG A 455 -29.44 16.03 -19.70
N GLU A 456 -29.85 15.44 -20.82
CA GLU A 456 -31.19 14.83 -20.94
C GLU A 456 -31.31 13.53 -20.15
N LEU A 457 -30.22 12.75 -20.07
CA LEU A 457 -30.17 11.45 -19.41
C LEU A 457 -29.93 11.56 -17.88
N LEU A 458 -29.02 12.45 -17.48
CA LEU A 458 -28.47 12.55 -16.13
C LEU A 458 -28.97 13.81 -15.40
N VAL A 459 -28.97 13.75 -14.07
CA VAL A 459 -29.37 14.88 -13.21
C VAL A 459 -28.30 15.98 -13.21
N ASP A 460 -28.70 17.24 -13.00
CA ASP A 460 -27.76 18.37 -13.11
C ASP A 460 -26.63 18.33 -12.07
N GLU A 461 -26.83 17.66 -10.94
CA GLU A 461 -25.83 17.59 -9.86
C GLU A 461 -24.63 16.68 -10.14
N VAL A 462 -24.60 16.01 -11.30
CA VAL A 462 -23.40 15.28 -11.74
C VAL A 462 -22.54 16.10 -12.71
N PHE A 463 -22.92 17.36 -12.98
CA PHE A 463 -22.15 18.28 -13.81
C PHE A 463 -21.43 19.32 -12.94
N GLY A 464 -20.21 19.69 -13.34
CA GLY A 464 -19.37 20.64 -12.63
C GLY A 464 -18.46 21.43 -13.57
N THR A 465 -17.88 22.51 -13.08
CA THR A 465 -16.89 23.34 -13.82
C THR A 465 -15.48 22.99 -13.36
N GLU A 466 -14.59 22.59 -14.27
CA GLU A 466 -13.15 22.52 -13.99
C GLU A 466 -12.53 23.92 -13.95
N GLU A 467 -11.38 24.09 -13.27
CA GLU A 467 -10.78 25.40 -12.97
C GLU A 467 -10.41 26.24 -14.22
N ASP A 468 -10.38 25.63 -15.41
CA ASP A 468 -9.97 26.25 -16.68
C ASP A 468 -11.05 26.21 -17.80
N GLU A 469 -12.28 25.76 -17.51
CA GLU A 469 -13.36 25.63 -18.52
C GLU A 469 -14.51 26.63 -18.34
N GLU A 470 -15.06 27.13 -19.47
CA GLU A 470 -16.20 28.08 -19.47
C GLU A 470 -17.58 27.39 -19.32
N GLU A 471 -17.67 26.07 -19.54
CA GLU A 471 -18.91 25.31 -19.51
C GLU A 471 -18.85 24.13 -18.52
N GLU A 472 -19.97 23.85 -17.84
CA GLU A 472 -20.10 22.70 -16.96
C GLU A 472 -20.17 21.38 -17.77
N GLN A 473 -19.27 20.46 -17.48
CA GLN A 473 -19.22 19.12 -18.08
C GLN A 473 -19.59 18.03 -17.07
N LEU A 474 -19.85 16.81 -17.56
CA LEU A 474 -20.05 15.64 -16.70
C LEU A 474 -18.81 15.43 -15.82
N ASP A 475 -18.99 15.52 -14.51
CA ASP A 475 -17.95 15.26 -13.53
C ASP A 475 -18.09 13.81 -13.03
N LYS A 476 -17.12 12.97 -13.38
CA LYS A 476 -17.10 11.56 -12.97
C LYS A 476 -17.09 11.40 -11.45
N THR A 477 -16.41 12.28 -10.72
CA THR A 477 -16.32 12.23 -9.26
C THR A 477 -17.69 12.53 -8.65
N LEU A 478 -18.41 13.54 -9.15
CA LEU A 478 -19.78 13.83 -8.71
C LEU A 478 -20.75 12.69 -9.07
N LEU A 479 -20.64 12.11 -10.27
CA LEU A 479 -21.44 10.98 -10.73
C LEU A 479 -21.32 9.77 -9.79
N PHE A 480 -20.10 9.31 -9.54
CA PHE A 480 -19.87 8.14 -8.69
C PHE A 480 -20.11 8.45 -7.21
N ALA A 481 -19.86 9.67 -6.72
CA ALA A 481 -20.24 10.06 -5.36
C ALA A 481 -21.76 9.92 -5.15
N ARG A 482 -22.56 10.37 -6.12
CA ARG A 482 -24.02 10.30 -6.06
C ARG A 482 -24.55 8.86 -6.13
N LEU A 483 -23.97 8.02 -6.99
CA LEU A 483 -24.24 6.57 -7.01
C LEU A 483 -23.94 5.93 -5.65
N ARG A 484 -22.82 6.30 -5.02
CA ARG A 484 -22.40 5.78 -3.71
C ARG A 484 -23.36 6.16 -2.59
N GLU A 485 -23.95 7.35 -2.66
CA GLU A 485 -24.98 7.80 -1.73
C GLU A 485 -26.36 7.15 -1.98
N GLY A 486 -26.49 6.29 -3.00
CA GLY A 486 -27.76 5.68 -3.39
C GLY A 486 -28.75 6.68 -3.98
N LYS A 487 -28.28 7.86 -4.39
CA LYS A 487 -29.10 8.90 -5.01
C LYS A 487 -29.27 8.60 -6.50
N PRO A 488 -30.42 8.97 -7.10
CA PRO A 488 -30.63 8.78 -8.53
C PRO A 488 -29.66 9.64 -9.34
N VAL A 489 -29.06 9.03 -10.36
CA VAL A 489 -28.21 9.71 -11.35
C VAL A 489 -28.91 9.89 -12.69
N PHE A 490 -29.82 8.98 -13.05
CA PHE A 490 -30.69 9.11 -14.21
C PHE A 490 -31.91 9.94 -13.87
N ARG A 491 -32.34 10.80 -14.79
CA ARG A 491 -33.62 11.51 -14.68
C ARG A 491 -34.78 10.49 -14.73
N THR A 492 -35.88 10.80 -14.06
CA THR A 492 -37.05 9.89 -13.97
C THR A 492 -37.73 9.61 -15.31
N ASP A 493 -37.48 10.49 -16.28
CA ASP A 493 -38.15 10.50 -17.58
C ASP A 493 -37.26 9.90 -18.70
N ALA A 494 -36.08 9.41 -18.34
CA ALA A 494 -35.04 8.88 -19.23
C ALA A 494 -34.81 7.37 -19.08
#